data_AF-A0A7C0Y392-F1
#
_entry.id   AF-A0A7C0Y392-F1
#
_cell.length_a   1.000
_cell.length_b   1.000
_cell.length_c   1.000
_cell.angle_alpha   90.00
_cell.angle_beta   90.00
_cell.angle_gamma   90.00
#
_symmetry.space_group_name_H-M   'P 1'
#
loop_
_entity.id
_entity.type
_entity.pdbx_description
1 polymer ?
#
loop_
_entity_poly.entity_id
_entity_poly.type
_entity_poly.pdbx_seq_one_letter_code
_entity_poly.pdbx_strand_id
1 'polypeptide(L)'
;MYSEERLLSEIKELLDNDKLYALYEDTYRKYKYYFDTTNYIVLNVYQFNDHGAIHVLLTTRRALEVLKILKKFGIKTTAEKLGKSFEWSKFIVSFGALFHDIGNMIHRDNHYQFSILLAEPIIDELAKKFEEKNWLLLKALTLNAIYTHDEAIPCTTIEGSCVTIADGCDMEEGRSRLAYKKDKVDIHAVSALTIDKVEIKEGDNEVPILVEVWMKHLAGIFQVDEILTKKVKSSLLTGEVRIRIHAGDKILEKVV
;
A
#
# COMPACT_ATOMS: atom_id res chain seq x y z
N MET A 1 5.20 -17.54 3.63
CA MET A 1 6.00 -16.41 4.12
C MET A 1 6.55 -15.68 2.91
N TYR A 2 6.41 -14.35 2.86
CA TYR A 2 6.88 -13.55 1.73
C TYR A 2 8.41 -13.51 1.70
N SER A 3 9.00 -13.49 0.50
CA SER A 3 10.42 -13.24 0.28
C SER A 3 10.59 -12.07 -0.68
N GLU A 4 11.68 -11.31 -0.55
CA GLU A 4 11.98 -10.18 -1.43
C GLU A 4 12.05 -10.63 -2.89
N GLU A 5 12.72 -11.74 -3.18
CA GLU A 5 12.87 -12.29 -4.54
C GLU A 5 11.51 -12.60 -5.19
N ARG A 6 10.61 -13.24 -4.45
CA ARG A 6 9.27 -13.56 -4.94
C ARG A 6 8.47 -12.29 -5.21
N LEU A 7 8.48 -11.34 -4.26
CA LEU A 7 7.74 -10.09 -4.42
C LEU A 7 8.27 -9.26 -5.58
N LEU A 8 9.59 -9.19 -5.77
CA LEU A 8 10.20 -8.51 -6.93
C LEU A 8 9.78 -9.17 -8.25
N SER A 9 9.73 -10.51 -8.32
CA SER A 9 9.22 -11.23 -9.50
C SER A 9 7.75 -10.90 -9.80
N GLU A 10 6.89 -10.91 -8.78
CA GLU A 10 5.46 -10.56 -8.93
C GLU A 10 5.27 -9.10 -9.35
N ILE A 11 6.08 -8.16 -8.80
CA ILE A 11 6.08 -6.75 -9.21
C ILE A 11 6.53 -6.60 -10.67
N LYS A 12 7.54 -7.36 -11.11
CA LYS A 12 7.99 -7.37 -12.51
C LYS A 12 6.85 -7.70 -13.47
N GLU A 13 6.12 -8.77 -13.17
CA GLU A 13 4.97 -9.21 -13.96
C GLU A 13 3.84 -8.17 -13.98
N LEU A 14 3.57 -7.53 -12.84
CA LEU A 14 2.52 -6.50 -12.73
C LEU A 14 2.88 -5.19 -13.42
N LEU A 15 4.17 -4.81 -13.40
CA LEU A 15 4.65 -3.63 -14.11
C LEU A 15 4.63 -3.83 -15.62
N ASP A 16 4.89 -5.04 -16.12
CA ASP A 16 4.87 -5.39 -17.56
C ASP A 16 5.63 -4.35 -18.42
N ASN A 17 6.77 -3.88 -17.90
CA ASN A 17 7.64 -2.89 -18.51
C ASN A 17 9.05 -3.04 -17.94
N ASP A 18 9.96 -3.63 -18.72
CA ASP A 18 11.32 -3.94 -18.28
C ASP A 18 12.12 -2.69 -17.86
N LYS A 19 11.91 -1.54 -18.51
CA LYS A 19 12.62 -0.29 -18.17
C LYS A 19 12.14 0.27 -16.84
N LEU A 20 10.82 0.30 -16.62
CA LEU A 20 10.24 0.77 -15.36
C LEU A 20 10.59 -0.19 -14.22
N TYR A 21 10.54 -1.50 -14.47
CA TYR A 21 10.95 -2.51 -13.49
C TYR A 21 12.43 -2.40 -13.12
N ALA A 22 13.34 -2.24 -14.10
CA ALA A 22 14.76 -2.05 -13.81
C ALA A 22 14.98 -0.80 -12.95
N LEU A 23 14.31 0.32 -13.28
CA LEU A 23 14.35 1.53 -12.46
C LEU A 23 13.84 1.29 -11.04
N TYR A 24 12.74 0.54 -10.88
CA TYR A 24 12.16 0.19 -9.60
C TYR A 24 13.09 -0.70 -8.77
N GLU A 25 13.60 -1.79 -9.35
CA GLU A 25 14.50 -2.73 -8.67
C GLU A 25 15.81 -2.04 -8.22
N ASP A 26 16.43 -1.25 -9.11
CA ASP A 26 17.63 -0.48 -8.78
C ASP A 26 17.37 0.50 -7.63
N THR A 27 16.21 1.16 -7.65
CA THR A 27 15.80 2.09 -6.59
C THR A 27 15.57 1.37 -5.27
N TYR A 28 14.82 0.27 -5.28
CA TYR A 28 14.57 -0.55 -4.10
C TYR A 28 15.90 -1.01 -3.47
N ARG A 29 16.82 -1.55 -4.28
CA ARG A 29 18.13 -2.02 -3.81
C ARG A 29 18.99 -0.87 -3.29
N LYS A 30 19.00 0.27 -3.99
CA LYS A 30 19.74 1.48 -3.57
C LYS A 30 19.25 1.99 -2.23
N TYR A 31 17.94 2.08 -2.01
CA TYR A 31 17.33 2.68 -0.81
C TYR A 31 16.90 1.66 0.24
N LYS A 32 17.27 0.38 0.11
CA LYS A 32 16.90 -0.66 1.09
C LYS A 32 17.24 -0.27 2.54
N TYR A 33 18.35 0.44 2.73
CA TYR A 33 18.77 0.94 4.03
C TYR A 33 17.79 1.95 4.66
N TYR A 34 16.98 2.68 3.89
CA TYR A 34 15.89 3.51 4.41
C TYR A 34 14.82 2.63 5.04
N PHE A 35 14.39 1.57 4.35
CA PHE A 35 13.34 0.66 4.84
C PHE A 35 13.82 -0.15 6.05
N ASP A 36 15.08 -0.60 6.03
CA ASP A 36 15.68 -1.31 7.17
C ASP A 36 15.78 -0.38 8.40
N THR A 37 16.16 0.88 8.22
CA THR A 37 16.24 1.89 9.30
C THR A 37 14.85 2.23 9.84
N THR A 38 13.87 2.43 8.94
CA THR A 38 12.46 2.65 9.28
C THR A 38 11.96 1.53 10.17
N ASN A 39 12.15 0.28 9.75
CA ASN A 39 11.73 -0.88 10.52
C ASN A 39 12.41 -0.96 11.88
N TYR A 40 13.71 -0.71 11.94
CA TYR A 40 14.45 -0.74 13.20
C TYR A 40 13.90 0.27 14.23
N ILE A 41 13.58 1.48 13.78
CA ILE A 41 13.00 2.53 14.65
C ILE A 41 11.58 2.13 15.07
N VAL A 42 10.73 1.73 14.13
CA VAL A 42 9.33 1.37 14.39
C VAL A 42 9.24 0.21 15.39
N LEU A 43 10.08 -0.81 15.24
CA LEU A 43 10.12 -1.97 16.14
C LEU A 43 10.70 -1.65 17.52
N ASN A 44 11.85 -0.96 17.57
CA ASN A 44 12.61 -0.82 18.82
C ASN A 44 12.26 0.45 19.61
N VAL A 45 11.88 1.53 18.93
CA VAL A 45 11.56 2.83 19.54
C VAL A 45 10.06 2.96 19.74
N TYR A 46 9.26 2.78 18.67
CA TYR A 46 7.81 2.99 18.74
C TYR A 46 7.04 1.76 19.21
N GLN A 47 7.67 0.58 19.20
CA GLN A 47 7.05 -0.69 19.58
C GLN A 47 5.81 -0.99 18.73
N PHE A 48 5.92 -0.74 17.44
CA PHE A 48 4.85 -0.90 16.44
C PHE A 48 5.17 -2.05 15.47
N ASN A 49 4.29 -2.31 14.49
CA ASN A 49 4.41 -3.45 13.57
C ASN A 49 5.49 -3.26 12.50
N ASP A 50 5.80 -4.31 11.73
CA ASP A 50 6.85 -4.30 10.70
C ASP A 50 6.54 -3.29 9.58
N HIS A 51 7.46 -2.35 9.32
CA HIS A 51 7.40 -1.35 8.24
C HIS A 51 8.70 -1.40 7.40
N GLY A 52 9.21 -2.61 7.19
CA GLY A 52 10.49 -2.86 6.52
C GLY A 52 10.39 -3.22 5.04
N ALA A 53 11.45 -3.84 4.51
CA ALA A 53 11.55 -4.22 3.10
C ALA A 53 10.36 -5.05 2.58
N ILE A 54 9.89 -6.04 3.35
CA ILE A 54 8.76 -6.87 2.95
C ILE A 54 7.46 -6.05 2.90
N HIS A 55 7.28 -5.10 3.82
CA HIS A 55 6.12 -4.21 3.85
C HIS A 55 6.01 -3.43 2.53
N VAL A 56 7.04 -2.65 2.21
CA VAL A 56 7.00 -1.76 1.03
C VAL A 56 6.87 -2.54 -0.27
N LEU A 57 7.49 -3.72 -0.39
CA LEU A 57 7.35 -4.58 -1.57
C LEU A 57 5.93 -5.18 -1.67
N LEU A 58 5.36 -5.64 -0.56
CA LEU A 58 4.01 -6.22 -0.55
C LEU A 58 2.96 -5.14 -0.86
N THR A 59 3.11 -3.94 -0.29
CA THR A 59 2.28 -2.78 -0.59
C THR A 59 2.37 -2.40 -2.06
N THR A 60 3.57 -2.32 -2.65
CA THR A 60 3.72 -2.05 -4.09
C THR A 60 3.02 -3.10 -4.94
N ARG A 61 3.24 -4.38 -4.66
CA ARG A 61 2.60 -5.48 -5.39
C ARG A 61 1.07 -5.37 -5.33
N ARG A 62 0.51 -5.18 -4.13
CA ARG A 62 -0.94 -5.03 -3.91
C ARG A 62 -1.50 -3.80 -4.60
N ALA A 63 -0.79 -2.67 -4.58
CA ALA A 63 -1.24 -1.46 -5.23
C ALA A 63 -1.29 -1.61 -6.75
N LEU A 64 -0.34 -2.34 -7.34
CA LEU A 64 -0.35 -2.69 -8.76
C LEU A 64 -1.47 -3.69 -9.11
N GLU A 65 -1.85 -4.62 -8.21
CA GLU A 65 -3.02 -5.47 -8.39
C GLU A 65 -4.31 -4.64 -8.45
N VAL A 66 -4.49 -3.69 -7.52
CA VAL A 66 -5.63 -2.76 -7.53
C VAL A 66 -5.64 -1.98 -8.84
N LEU A 67 -4.51 -1.40 -9.24
CA LEU A 67 -4.39 -0.64 -10.49
C LEU A 67 -4.75 -1.48 -11.73
N LYS A 68 -4.33 -2.76 -11.77
CA LYS A 68 -4.67 -3.71 -12.84
C LYS A 68 -6.18 -3.99 -12.89
N ILE A 69 -6.82 -4.17 -11.73
CA ILE A 69 -8.27 -4.36 -11.63
C ILE A 69 -8.99 -3.13 -12.17
N LEU A 70 -8.64 -1.92 -11.71
CA LEU A 70 -9.24 -0.68 -12.19
C LEU A 70 -9.16 -0.55 -13.72
N LYS A 71 -7.98 -0.87 -14.29
CA LYS A 71 -7.78 -0.86 -15.73
C LYS A 71 -8.71 -1.83 -16.46
N LYS A 72 -8.89 -3.04 -15.93
CA LYS A 72 -9.78 -4.07 -16.49
C LYS A 72 -11.24 -3.63 -16.50
N PHE A 73 -11.70 -2.97 -15.44
CA PHE A 73 -13.07 -2.46 -15.31
C PHE A 73 -13.28 -1.08 -15.96
N GLY A 74 -12.27 -0.53 -16.66
CA GLY A 74 -12.40 0.72 -17.40
C GLY A 74 -12.39 1.98 -16.53
N ILE A 75 -12.00 1.88 -15.26
CA ILE A 75 -11.86 3.03 -14.36
C ILE A 75 -10.58 3.78 -14.72
N LYS A 76 -10.75 5.01 -15.21
CA LYS A 76 -9.62 5.87 -15.61
C LYS A 76 -8.86 6.37 -14.40
N THR A 77 -7.54 6.25 -14.46
CA THR A 77 -6.63 6.80 -13.44
C THR A 77 -6.57 8.33 -13.51
N THR A 78 -5.99 8.99 -12.50
CA THR A 78 -5.83 10.45 -12.56
C THR A 78 -4.85 10.83 -13.67
N ALA A 79 -3.77 10.08 -13.87
CA ALA A 79 -2.86 10.31 -14.99
C ALA A 79 -3.58 10.22 -16.35
N GLU A 80 -4.41 9.20 -16.58
CA GLU A 80 -5.19 9.05 -17.82
C GLU A 80 -6.20 10.20 -18.01
N LYS A 81 -6.87 10.65 -16.93
CA LYS A 81 -7.75 11.83 -16.96
C LYS A 81 -7.02 13.12 -17.34
N LEU A 82 -5.72 13.22 -17.04
CA LEU A 82 -4.83 14.32 -17.44
C LEU A 82 -4.16 14.10 -18.81
N GLY A 83 -4.58 13.08 -19.58
CA GLY A 83 -4.04 12.77 -20.90
C GLY A 83 -2.64 12.15 -20.88
N LYS A 84 -2.24 11.55 -19.76
CA LYS A 84 -0.96 10.82 -19.63
C LYS A 84 -1.16 9.32 -19.84
N SER A 85 -0.07 8.61 -20.10
CA SER A 85 -0.11 7.16 -20.34
C SER A 85 -0.39 6.39 -19.05
N PHE A 86 -0.88 5.16 -19.18
CA PHE A 86 -1.05 4.26 -18.03
C PHE A 86 0.27 3.91 -17.32
N GLU A 87 1.40 4.00 -18.03
CA GLU A 87 2.74 3.82 -17.46
C GLU A 87 3.07 4.88 -16.39
N TRP A 88 2.49 6.09 -16.47
CA TRP A 88 2.58 7.06 -15.38
C TRP A 88 1.91 6.55 -14.12
N SER A 89 0.74 5.93 -14.23
CA SER A 89 0.04 5.38 -13.07
C SER A 89 0.81 4.23 -12.44
N LYS A 90 1.43 3.36 -13.25
CA LYS A 90 2.34 2.32 -12.75
C LYS A 90 3.52 2.93 -11.99
N PHE A 91 4.17 3.96 -12.54
CA PHE A 91 5.26 4.68 -11.86
C PHE A 91 4.80 5.30 -10.53
N ILE A 92 3.71 6.06 -10.54
CA ILE A 92 3.18 6.76 -9.36
C ILE A 92 2.84 5.74 -8.26
N VAL A 93 2.14 4.65 -8.62
CA VAL A 93 1.75 3.61 -7.67
C VAL A 93 2.98 2.87 -7.12
N SER A 94 3.94 2.49 -7.97
CA SER A 94 5.10 1.73 -7.52
C SER A 94 6.02 2.54 -6.63
N PHE A 95 6.36 3.78 -7.00
CA PHE A 95 7.24 4.62 -6.19
C PHE A 95 6.52 5.28 -5.02
N GLY A 96 5.21 5.52 -5.16
CA GLY A 96 4.36 5.96 -4.06
C GLY A 96 4.34 4.92 -2.95
N ALA A 97 4.02 3.66 -3.26
CA ALA A 97 4.03 2.56 -2.31
C ALA A 97 5.44 2.27 -1.74
N LEU A 98 6.50 2.35 -2.56
CA LEU A 98 7.86 2.09 -2.10
C LEU A 98 8.33 3.05 -1.00
N PHE A 99 7.92 4.32 -1.06
CA PHE A 99 8.40 5.38 -0.16
C PHE A 99 7.33 5.93 0.79
N HIS A 100 6.12 5.38 0.82
CA HIS A 100 5.01 5.96 1.59
C HIS A 100 5.31 6.09 3.09
N ASP A 101 6.09 5.17 3.64
CA ASP A 101 6.23 4.98 5.09
C ASP A 101 7.60 5.39 5.68
N ILE A 102 8.53 5.88 4.85
CA ILE A 102 9.91 6.22 5.29
C ILE A 102 9.95 7.36 6.32
N GLY A 103 8.87 8.15 6.44
CA GLY A 103 8.72 9.19 7.45
C GLY A 103 8.72 8.66 8.88
N ASN A 104 8.43 7.36 9.08
CA ASN A 104 8.57 6.73 10.38
C ASN A 104 10.04 6.64 10.85
N MET A 105 11.04 6.97 10.00
CA MET A 105 12.41 7.22 10.48
C MET A 105 12.53 8.46 11.37
N ILE A 106 11.59 9.41 11.25
CA ILE A 106 11.60 10.68 11.99
C ILE A 106 10.60 10.62 13.14
N HIS A 107 9.34 10.33 12.85
CA HIS A 107 8.27 10.27 13.85
C HIS A 107 7.08 9.45 13.35
N ARG A 108 6.31 8.84 14.26
CA ARG A 108 5.08 8.12 13.92
C ARG A 108 3.94 9.07 13.55
N ASP A 109 3.69 10.06 14.41
CA ASP A 109 2.72 11.12 14.10
C ASP A 109 3.22 11.93 12.90
N ASN A 110 2.32 12.19 11.96
CA ASN A 110 2.62 12.88 10.71
C ASN A 110 3.70 12.21 9.84
N HIS A 111 3.92 10.91 9.97
CA HIS A 111 4.91 10.19 9.15
C HIS A 111 4.68 10.42 7.65
N TYR A 112 3.44 10.53 7.17
CA TYR A 112 3.13 10.90 5.79
C TYR A 112 3.74 12.25 5.35
N GLN A 113 3.85 13.27 6.22
CA GLN A 113 4.55 14.53 5.92
C GLN A 113 6.06 14.33 5.85
N PHE A 114 6.62 13.57 6.80
CA PHE A 114 8.04 13.26 6.83
C PHE A 114 8.48 12.37 5.66
N SER A 115 7.61 11.48 5.19
CA SER A 115 7.82 10.68 3.98
C SER A 115 7.99 11.59 2.77
N ILE A 116 7.19 12.65 2.64
CA ILE A 116 7.38 13.64 1.56
C ILE A 116 8.73 14.31 1.68
N LEU A 117 9.10 14.80 2.86
CA LEU A 117 10.37 15.47 3.08
C LEU A 117 11.57 14.61 2.67
N LEU A 118 11.53 13.32 3.00
CA LEU A 118 12.60 12.37 2.70
C LEU A 118 12.58 11.85 1.26
N ALA A 119 11.39 11.66 0.69
CA ALA A 119 11.22 11.08 -0.65
C ALA A 119 11.40 12.11 -1.76
N GLU A 120 11.11 13.40 -1.52
CA GLU A 120 11.14 14.46 -2.54
C GLU A 120 12.39 14.47 -3.43
N PRO A 121 13.63 14.47 -2.89
CA PRO A 121 14.83 14.48 -3.73
C PRO A 121 14.99 13.19 -4.53
N ILE A 122 14.52 12.06 -4.00
CA ILE A 122 14.58 10.75 -4.66
C ILE A 122 13.59 10.71 -5.82
N ILE A 123 12.34 11.09 -5.57
CA ILE A 123 11.28 11.12 -6.58
C ILE A 123 11.60 12.15 -7.68
N ASP A 124 12.26 13.26 -7.36
CA ASP A 124 12.74 14.23 -8.35
C ASP A 124 13.69 13.59 -9.37
N GLU A 125 14.72 12.87 -8.89
CA GLU A 125 15.66 12.15 -9.76
C GLU A 125 14.96 11.08 -10.60
N LEU A 126 14.06 10.30 -9.99
CA LEU A 126 13.36 9.21 -10.67
C LEU A 126 12.41 9.74 -11.75
N ALA A 127 11.65 10.79 -11.45
CA ALA A 127 10.72 11.38 -12.39
C ALA A 127 11.45 11.97 -13.61
N LYS A 128 12.59 12.64 -13.41
CA LYS A 128 13.43 13.16 -14.50
C LYS A 128 14.04 12.07 -15.37
N LYS A 129 14.37 10.91 -14.78
CA LYS A 129 14.88 9.74 -15.53
C LYS A 129 13.79 9.06 -16.37
N PHE A 130 12.56 9.06 -15.89
CA PHE A 130 11.45 8.35 -16.52
C PHE A 130 10.69 9.19 -17.55
N GLU A 131 10.55 10.49 -17.31
CA GLU A 131 9.76 11.41 -18.14
C GLU A 131 10.58 12.66 -18.50
N GLU A 132 10.64 13.02 -19.77
CA GLU A 132 11.45 14.17 -20.20
C GLU A 132 10.71 15.51 -20.06
N LYS A 133 9.43 15.55 -20.45
CA LYS A 133 8.71 16.82 -20.66
C LYS A 133 7.91 17.25 -19.46
N ASN A 134 7.24 16.29 -18.80
CA ASN A 134 6.30 16.59 -17.72
C ASN A 134 6.71 15.95 -16.39
N TRP A 135 8.01 15.72 -16.17
CA TRP A 135 8.52 15.08 -14.94
C TRP A 135 8.06 15.79 -13.67
N LEU A 136 7.90 17.12 -13.70
CA LEU A 136 7.45 17.88 -12.53
C LEU A 136 6.02 17.48 -12.12
N LEU A 137 5.14 17.23 -13.09
CA LEU A 137 3.80 16.73 -12.81
C LEU A 137 3.84 15.28 -12.32
N LEU A 138 4.66 14.42 -12.94
CA LEU A 138 4.82 13.03 -12.50
C LEU A 138 5.33 12.96 -11.05
N LYS A 139 6.33 13.79 -10.73
CA LYS A 139 6.85 13.99 -9.37
C LYS A 139 5.74 14.43 -8.42
N ALA A 140 5.01 15.49 -8.76
CA ALA A 140 3.94 16.01 -7.91
C ALA A 140 2.85 14.98 -7.62
N LEU A 141 2.44 14.19 -8.62
CA LEU A 141 1.45 13.12 -8.45
C LEU A 141 2.00 11.94 -7.62
N THR A 142 3.29 11.62 -7.76
CA THR A 142 3.95 10.58 -6.95
C THR A 142 4.06 11.01 -5.48
N LEU A 143 4.46 12.25 -5.22
CA LEU A 143 4.47 12.82 -3.87
C LEU A 143 3.04 12.93 -3.31
N ASN A 144 2.04 13.24 -4.13
CA ASN A 144 0.65 13.21 -3.69
C ASN A 144 0.23 11.82 -3.20
N ALA A 145 0.56 10.76 -3.95
CA ALA A 145 0.27 9.39 -3.53
C ALA A 145 0.97 8.99 -2.22
N ILE A 146 2.22 9.43 -2.01
CA ILE A 146 2.93 9.27 -0.72
C ILE A 146 2.22 10.03 0.39
N TYR A 147 1.75 11.24 0.14
CA TYR A 147 1.17 12.09 1.19
C TYR A 147 -0.20 11.59 1.66
N THR A 148 -1.00 11.04 0.76
CA THR A 148 -2.39 10.65 1.03
C THR A 148 -2.56 9.18 1.41
N HIS A 149 -1.48 8.44 1.61
CA HIS A 149 -1.58 7.01 1.95
C HIS A 149 -2.18 6.76 3.34
N ASP A 150 -1.98 7.70 4.27
CA ASP A 150 -2.48 7.64 5.64
C ASP A 150 -3.95 8.05 5.71
N GLU A 151 -4.75 7.36 6.53
CA GLU A 151 -6.19 7.61 6.68
C GLU A 151 -6.52 9.01 7.20
N ALA A 152 -5.58 9.73 7.83
CA ALA A 152 -5.77 11.11 8.26
C ALA A 152 -5.86 12.09 7.09
N ILE A 153 -5.35 11.72 5.91
CA ILE A 153 -5.26 12.58 4.73
C ILE A 153 -6.10 11.97 3.58
N PRO A 154 -7.24 12.57 3.23
CA PRO A 154 -8.05 12.10 2.10
C PRO A 154 -7.27 12.07 0.78
N CYS A 155 -7.43 10.97 0.03
CA CYS A 155 -6.87 10.83 -1.30
C CYS A 155 -7.45 11.85 -2.28
N THR A 156 -6.59 12.34 -3.17
CA THR A 156 -6.98 13.25 -4.26
C THR A 156 -6.68 12.67 -5.64
N THR A 157 -6.07 11.48 -5.69
CA THR A 157 -5.74 10.76 -6.93
C THR A 157 -6.17 9.29 -6.86
N ILE A 158 -6.45 8.69 -8.01
CA ILE A 158 -6.77 7.26 -8.12
C ILE A 158 -5.53 6.43 -7.75
N GLU A 159 -4.36 6.87 -8.17
CA GLU A 159 -3.09 6.24 -7.87
C GLU A 159 -2.79 6.27 -6.36
N GLY A 160 -3.00 7.41 -5.68
CA GLY A 160 -2.92 7.49 -4.22
C GLY A 160 -3.90 6.54 -3.54
N SER A 161 -5.13 6.44 -4.06
CA SER A 161 -6.15 5.50 -3.56
C SER A 161 -5.69 4.04 -3.66
N CYS A 162 -4.98 3.67 -4.73
CA CYS A 162 -4.42 2.32 -4.88
C CYS A 162 -3.37 2.04 -3.79
N VAL A 163 -2.49 3.01 -3.49
CA VAL A 163 -1.48 2.90 -2.43
C VAL A 163 -2.13 2.77 -1.06
N THR A 164 -3.11 3.64 -0.74
CA THR A 164 -3.86 3.64 0.51
C THR A 164 -4.57 2.30 0.78
N ILE A 165 -5.25 1.74 -0.23
CA ILE A 165 -5.95 0.45 -0.08
C ILE A 165 -4.95 -0.70 0.08
N ALA A 166 -3.86 -0.69 -0.69
CA ALA A 166 -2.85 -1.72 -0.64
C ALA A 166 -2.14 -1.79 0.72
N ASP A 167 -1.80 -0.63 1.28
CA ASP A 167 -1.24 -0.50 2.62
C ASP A 167 -2.22 -1.03 3.67
N GLY A 168 -3.50 -0.63 3.56
CA GLY A 168 -4.56 -1.14 4.42
C GLY A 168 -4.77 -2.65 4.37
N CYS A 169 -4.33 -3.33 3.31
CA CYS A 169 -4.39 -4.79 3.20
C CYS A 169 -3.25 -5.53 3.93
N ASP A 170 -2.17 -4.84 4.36
CA ASP A 170 -1.02 -5.46 5.05
C ASP A 170 -1.27 -5.70 6.54
N MET A 171 -2.26 -6.55 6.83
CA MET A 171 -2.76 -6.78 8.20
C MET A 171 -2.71 -8.24 8.66
N GLU A 172 -1.98 -9.11 7.95
CA GLU A 172 -1.87 -10.54 8.27
C GLU A 172 -1.07 -10.79 9.57
N GLU A 173 -1.37 -11.87 10.30
CA GLU A 173 -0.80 -12.19 11.62
C GLU A 173 0.73 -12.09 11.62
N GLY A 174 1.40 -12.61 10.59
CA GLY A 174 2.87 -12.60 10.46
C GLY A 174 3.50 -11.21 10.34
N ARG A 175 2.69 -10.20 10.03
CA ARG A 175 3.07 -8.79 9.85
C ARG A 175 2.86 -7.98 11.13
N SER A 176 2.05 -8.50 12.07
CA SER A 176 1.64 -7.82 13.31
C SER A 176 2.32 -8.34 14.59
N ARG A 177 3.30 -9.26 14.49
CA ARG A 177 3.77 -10.08 15.63
C ARG A 177 4.61 -9.36 16.69
N LEU A 178 5.25 -8.23 16.37
CA LEU A 178 6.30 -7.67 17.23
C LEU A 178 5.79 -6.68 18.29
N ALA A 179 4.73 -5.92 18.00
CA ALA A 179 4.17 -4.95 18.94
C ALA A 179 3.55 -5.60 20.20
N TYR A 180 3.08 -6.84 20.10
CA TYR A 180 2.21 -7.45 21.12
C TYR A 180 2.91 -8.41 22.10
N LYS A 181 4.25 -8.51 22.06
CA LYS A 181 5.04 -9.33 23.01
C LYS A 181 5.19 -8.71 24.40
N LYS A 182 4.72 -7.48 24.64
CA LYS A 182 4.83 -6.79 25.95
C LYS A 182 3.49 -6.80 26.69
N ASP A 183 3.34 -7.69 27.68
CA ASP A 183 2.51 -7.65 28.90
C ASP A 183 1.09 -7.02 28.90
N LYS A 184 0.51 -6.67 27.75
CA LYS A 184 -0.86 -6.17 27.59
C LYS A 184 -1.53 -6.92 26.45
N VAL A 185 -2.37 -7.87 26.82
CA VAL A 185 -3.34 -8.47 25.90
C VAL A 185 -4.44 -7.42 25.66
N ASP A 186 -4.23 -6.58 24.65
CA ASP A 186 -5.25 -5.65 24.15
C ASP A 186 -6.14 -6.33 23.11
N ILE A 187 -7.41 -5.94 23.00
CA ILE A 187 -8.34 -6.46 21.99
C ILE A 187 -7.78 -6.27 20.57
N HIS A 188 -7.03 -5.19 20.35
CA HIS A 188 -6.31 -4.93 19.10
C HIS A 188 -5.22 -5.99 18.82
N ALA A 189 -4.50 -6.45 19.85
CA ALA A 189 -3.52 -7.52 19.75
C ALA A 189 -4.16 -8.84 19.33
N VAL A 190 -5.26 -9.19 20.00
CA VAL A 190 -6.00 -10.43 19.74
C VAL A 190 -6.59 -10.41 18.34
N SER A 191 -7.14 -9.27 17.91
CA SER A 191 -7.67 -9.08 16.55
C SER A 191 -6.59 -9.25 15.48
N ALA A 192 -5.41 -8.63 15.64
CA ALA A 192 -4.31 -8.73 14.68
C ALA A 192 -3.78 -10.15 14.49
N LEU A 193 -3.81 -10.94 15.56
CA LEU A 193 -3.31 -12.31 15.56
C LEU A 193 -4.26 -13.32 14.90
N THR A 194 -5.44 -12.88 14.46
CA THR A 194 -6.45 -13.77 13.89
C THR A 194 -6.51 -13.77 12.38
N ILE A 195 -5.93 -12.77 11.69
CA ILE A 195 -5.99 -12.66 10.22
C ILE A 195 -4.93 -13.55 9.59
N ASP A 196 -5.38 -14.60 8.91
CA ASP A 196 -4.50 -15.58 8.26
C ASP A 196 -3.99 -15.11 6.91
N LYS A 197 -4.87 -14.47 6.12
CA LYS A 197 -4.60 -14.16 4.72
C LYS A 197 -5.48 -13.02 4.22
N VAL A 198 -4.90 -12.14 3.41
CA VAL A 198 -5.61 -11.08 2.68
C VAL A 198 -5.26 -11.16 1.19
N GLU A 199 -6.28 -11.31 0.34
CA GLU A 199 -6.13 -11.30 -1.12
C GLU A 199 -6.98 -10.22 -1.76
N ILE A 200 -6.40 -9.53 -2.74
CA ILE A 200 -7.11 -8.59 -3.62
C ILE A 200 -7.45 -9.36 -4.90
N LYS A 201 -8.74 -9.36 -5.28
CA LYS A 201 -9.29 -10.04 -6.44
C LYS A 201 -10.16 -9.11 -7.25
N GLU A 202 -10.38 -9.51 -8.49
CA GLU A 202 -11.42 -8.91 -9.32
C GLU A 202 -12.80 -9.21 -8.69
N GLY A 203 -13.58 -8.16 -8.51
CA GLY A 203 -14.99 -8.24 -8.13
C GLY A 203 -15.88 -8.38 -9.35
N ASP A 204 -16.95 -7.58 -9.39
CA ASP A 204 -17.93 -7.56 -10.49
C ASP A 204 -18.10 -6.15 -11.05
N ASN A 205 -19.01 -5.99 -12.02
CA ASN A 205 -19.23 -4.70 -12.68
C ASN A 205 -19.81 -3.62 -11.75
N GLU A 206 -20.42 -4.00 -10.62
CA GLU A 206 -20.96 -3.05 -9.65
C GLU A 206 -19.89 -2.65 -8.62
N VAL A 207 -19.06 -3.61 -8.20
CA VAL A 207 -17.98 -3.38 -7.23
C VAL A 207 -16.71 -4.09 -7.72
N PRO A 208 -15.79 -3.36 -8.39
CA PRO A 208 -14.70 -3.95 -9.16
C PRO A 208 -13.60 -4.57 -8.31
N ILE A 209 -13.41 -4.11 -7.08
CA ILE A 209 -12.35 -4.61 -6.18
C ILE A 209 -12.98 -5.50 -5.12
N LEU A 210 -12.51 -6.74 -5.01
CA LEU A 210 -12.87 -7.66 -3.93
C LEU A 210 -11.65 -7.93 -3.05
N VAL A 211 -11.72 -7.54 -1.78
CA VAL A 211 -10.73 -7.89 -0.76
C VAL A 211 -11.26 -9.06 0.06
N GLU A 212 -10.64 -10.22 -0.12
CA GLU A 212 -10.92 -11.44 0.64
C GLU A 212 -10.03 -11.48 1.89
N VAL A 213 -10.64 -11.61 3.07
CA VAL A 213 -9.96 -11.68 4.36
C VAL A 213 -10.33 -12.99 5.04
N TRP A 214 -9.36 -13.85 5.29
CA TRP A 214 -9.55 -15.08 6.07
C TRP A 214 -9.02 -14.89 7.48
N MET A 215 -9.82 -15.27 8.48
CA MET A 215 -9.45 -15.15 9.89
C MET A 215 -9.92 -16.35 10.73
N LYS A 216 -9.13 -16.69 11.75
CA LYS A 216 -9.44 -17.80 12.68
C LYS A 216 -10.66 -17.54 13.54
N HIS A 217 -10.87 -16.27 13.93
CA HIS A 217 -11.95 -15.84 14.79
C HIS A 217 -12.47 -14.46 14.37
N LEU A 218 -13.77 -14.22 14.57
CA LEU A 218 -14.43 -12.94 14.26
C LEU A 218 -13.85 -11.72 15.00
N ALA A 219 -13.04 -11.92 16.04
CA ALA A 219 -12.34 -10.82 16.70
C ALA A 219 -11.48 -10.00 15.72
N GLY A 220 -10.98 -10.61 14.63
CA GLY A 220 -10.23 -9.94 13.57
C GLY A 220 -10.99 -8.85 12.81
N ILE A 221 -12.33 -8.81 12.92
CA ILE A 221 -13.15 -7.81 12.23
C ILE A 221 -12.79 -6.38 12.65
N PHE A 222 -12.39 -6.18 13.91
CA PHE A 222 -11.99 -4.86 14.39
C PHE A 222 -10.78 -4.31 13.63
N GLN A 223 -9.84 -5.17 13.24
CA GLN A 223 -8.68 -4.75 12.44
C GLN A 223 -9.07 -4.39 11.00
N VAL A 224 -10.00 -5.13 10.42
CA VAL A 224 -10.56 -4.83 9.10
C VAL A 224 -11.30 -3.48 9.13
N ASP A 225 -12.03 -3.21 10.20
CA ASP A 225 -12.79 -1.97 10.39
C ASP A 225 -11.87 -0.77 10.70
N GLU A 226 -10.89 -0.94 11.58
CA GLU A 226 -10.04 0.16 12.04
C GLU A 226 -8.94 0.54 11.04
N ILE A 227 -8.49 -0.41 10.19
CA ILE A 227 -7.42 -0.17 9.22
C ILE A 227 -8.00 -0.06 7.81
N LEU A 228 -8.38 -1.20 7.21
CA LEU A 228 -8.75 -1.25 5.79
C LEU A 228 -9.98 -0.41 5.49
N THR A 229 -11.02 -0.49 6.32
CA THR A 229 -12.27 0.25 6.07
C THR A 229 -12.06 1.76 6.14
N LYS A 230 -11.23 2.26 7.07
CA LYS A 230 -10.90 3.69 7.15
C LYS A 230 -10.11 4.14 5.93
N LYS A 231 -9.12 3.36 5.51
CA LYS A 231 -8.30 3.63 4.31
C LYS A 231 -9.12 3.60 3.01
N VAL A 232 -10.06 2.68 2.86
CA VAL A 232 -10.97 2.71 1.71
C VAL A 232 -11.84 3.97 1.72
N LYS A 233 -12.41 4.35 2.88
CA LYS A 233 -13.24 5.56 3.01
C LYS A 233 -12.49 6.87 2.79
N SER A 234 -11.19 6.91 3.07
CA SER A 234 -10.35 8.08 2.75
C SER A 234 -9.92 8.10 1.28
N SER A 235 -10.20 7.03 0.52
CA SER A 235 -9.82 6.89 -0.89
C SER A 235 -10.90 7.40 -1.86
N LEU A 236 -10.53 7.64 -3.11
CA LEU A 236 -11.47 7.92 -4.21
C LEU A 236 -12.19 6.67 -4.73
N LEU A 237 -11.94 5.50 -4.14
CA LEU A 237 -12.56 4.21 -4.50
C LEU A 237 -13.61 3.78 -3.46
N THR A 238 -14.11 4.71 -2.65
CA THR A 238 -15.27 4.49 -1.79
C THR A 238 -16.47 4.09 -2.65
N GLY A 239 -17.10 2.96 -2.32
CA GLY A 239 -18.18 2.32 -3.08
C GLY A 239 -17.68 1.31 -4.13
N GLU A 240 -16.39 1.26 -4.41
CA GLU A 240 -15.77 0.41 -5.44
C GLU A 240 -15.04 -0.81 -4.83
N VAL A 241 -15.06 -0.96 -3.49
CA VAL A 241 -14.37 -2.04 -2.77
C VAL A 241 -15.35 -2.86 -1.94
N ARG A 242 -15.45 -4.16 -2.26
CA ARG A 242 -16.13 -5.17 -1.46
C ARG A 242 -15.13 -5.85 -0.56
N ILE A 243 -15.39 -5.87 0.75
CA ILE A 243 -14.61 -6.64 1.72
C ILE A 243 -15.42 -7.87 2.11
N ARG A 244 -14.90 -9.06 1.82
CA ARG A 244 -15.47 -10.35 2.22
C ARG A 244 -14.61 -11.00 3.30
N ILE A 245 -15.21 -11.28 4.43
CA ILE A 245 -14.57 -11.87 5.61
C ILE A 245 -15.03 -13.31 5.78
N HIS A 246 -14.08 -14.24 5.82
CA HIS A 246 -14.29 -15.66 6.14
C HIS A 246 -13.79 -15.94 7.55
N ALA A 247 -14.70 -16.34 8.45
CA ALA A 247 -14.39 -16.67 9.84
C ALA A 247 -15.08 -17.98 10.26
N GLY A 248 -14.38 -19.10 10.09
CA GLY A 248 -14.97 -20.44 10.22
C GLY A 248 -16.09 -20.63 9.20
N ASP A 249 -17.29 -21.00 9.64
CA ASP A 249 -18.47 -21.17 8.78
C ASP A 249 -19.21 -19.86 8.47
N LYS A 250 -18.73 -18.72 9.00
CA LYS A 250 -19.37 -17.41 8.81
C LYS A 250 -18.70 -16.64 7.69
N ILE A 251 -19.52 -16.11 6.79
CA ILE A 251 -19.11 -15.16 5.77
C ILE A 251 -19.82 -13.84 6.06
N LEU A 252 -19.05 -12.75 6.14
CA LEU A 252 -19.57 -11.39 6.27
C LEU A 252 -19.08 -10.59 5.07
N GLU A 253 -19.93 -9.74 4.52
CA GLU A 253 -19.58 -8.89 3.38
C GLU A 253 -20.06 -7.47 3.61
N LYS A 254 -19.27 -6.52 3.14
CA LYS A 254 -19.68 -5.11 3.05
C LYS A 254 -19.02 -4.44 1.85
N VAL A 255 -19.73 -3.50 1.26
CA VAL A 255 -19.17 -2.56 0.28
C VAL A 255 -18.80 -1.30 1.05
N VAL A 256 -17.59 -0.82 0.83
CA VAL A 256 -17.01 0.36 1.47
C VAL A 256 -16.68 1.35 0.38
#